data_AF-A0A7K0HMW4-F1
#
_entry.id   AF-A0A7K0HMW4-F1
#
_cell.length_a   1.000
_cell.length_b   1.000
_cell.length_c   1.000
_cell.angle_alpha   90.00
_cell.angle_beta   90.00
_cell.angle_gamma   90.00
#
_symmetry.space_group_name_H-M   'P 1'
#
loop_
_entity.id
_entity.type
_entity.pdbx_description
1 polymer ?
#
loop_
_entity_poly.entity_id
_entity_poly.type
_entity_poly.pdbx_seq_one_letter_code
_entity_poly.pdbx_strand_id
1 'polypeptide(L)'
;MNMEALMNEALERINRQYGIRLMLEKARPGCVFPKVDVMGCFVRFNPKIRSFLTLYNLMLQFPSIDSESVVFFRLYNLYLDCDAYPKAEVALDQLEKEVNQIIRKIDRRYVNSVTQSVELQMLFILLHESSHALFYYRPEIAAEFLADARRSVEEVQYLYTKGLPNRMKGYMDSMIPDGLPDDIRAEASKEQQEKMRQYGRQIFDFSGYLQSGGEGMLEEFACDHLAWQQALVQYMEKAGMLGEAVLRSNINLLLTLHILDYDKALRSIFTGEADEKQINLVRDAGIRHAALRDCIWHFYKETYPADHSHEFLRQSEERDERAKRLLLCSTFNHASEIIDLRDQPFRLPDEPRINVLEERFAEIEERILEFC
;
A
#
# COMPACT_ATOMS: atom_id res chain seq x y z
N MET A 1 11.93 17.51 6.04
CA MET A 1 11.08 18.60 6.60
C MET A 1 10.39 18.04 7.86
N ASN A 2 9.79 18.82 8.78
CA ASN A 2 8.96 18.17 9.81
C ASN A 2 7.71 17.59 9.11
N MET A 3 7.53 16.26 9.15
CA MET A 3 6.44 15.56 8.48
C MET A 3 5.06 16.08 8.88
N GLU A 4 4.88 16.41 10.16
CA GLU A 4 3.63 16.98 10.65
C GLU A 4 3.37 18.37 10.07
N ALA A 5 4.43 19.18 9.86
CA ALA A 5 4.28 20.48 9.23
C ALA A 5 3.88 20.33 7.75
N LEU A 6 4.48 19.37 7.03
CA LEU A 6 4.12 19.06 5.64
C LEU A 6 2.64 18.65 5.53
N MET A 7 2.19 17.76 6.41
CA MET A 7 0.81 17.29 6.43
C MET A 7 -0.18 18.42 6.78
N ASN A 8 0.12 19.24 7.78
CA ASN A 8 -0.73 20.38 8.13
C ASN A 8 -0.79 21.39 6.97
N GLU A 9 0.33 21.70 6.32
CA GLU A 9 0.36 22.60 5.16
C GLU A 9 -0.54 22.08 4.03
N ALA A 10 -0.46 20.78 3.73
CA ALA A 10 -1.30 20.14 2.72
C ALA A 10 -2.79 20.21 3.05
N LEU A 11 -3.15 19.95 4.31
CA LEU A 11 -4.53 20.00 4.78
C LEU A 11 -5.08 21.43 4.79
N GLU A 12 -4.27 22.42 5.19
CA GLU A 12 -4.61 23.84 5.11
C GLU A 12 -4.85 24.31 3.68
N ARG A 13 -4.11 23.77 2.70
CA ARG A 13 -4.35 24.05 1.27
C ARG A 13 -5.71 23.50 0.83
N ILE A 14 -6.03 22.24 1.15
CA ILE A 14 -7.35 21.66 0.86
C ILE A 14 -8.45 22.48 1.52
N ASN A 15 -8.33 22.78 2.82
CA ASN A 15 -9.32 23.54 3.57
C ASN A 15 -9.59 24.90 2.93
N ARG A 16 -8.55 25.62 2.51
CA ARG A 16 -8.68 26.93 1.86
C ARG A 16 -9.24 26.83 0.45
N GLN A 17 -8.73 25.90 -0.36
CA GLN A 17 -9.11 25.74 -1.76
C GLN A 17 -10.59 25.34 -1.89
N TYR A 18 -11.03 24.43 -1.04
CA TYR A 18 -12.36 23.86 -1.12
C TYR A 18 -13.30 24.36 -0.03
N GLY A 19 -12.88 25.28 0.84
CA GLY A 19 -13.73 25.81 1.90
C GLY A 19 -14.32 24.72 2.80
N ILE A 20 -13.52 23.72 3.15
CA ILE A 20 -13.85 22.69 4.15
C ILE A 20 -13.00 22.91 5.41
N ARG A 21 -13.33 22.20 6.49
CA ARG A 21 -12.55 22.25 7.73
C ARG A 21 -12.21 20.84 8.18
N LEU A 22 -10.98 20.42 7.91
CA LEU A 22 -10.38 19.20 8.41
C LEU A 22 -9.17 19.53 9.28
N MET A 23 -8.98 18.75 10.34
CA MET A 23 -7.83 18.84 11.24
C MET A 23 -7.09 17.52 11.29
N LEU A 24 -5.79 17.55 11.62
CA LEU A 24 -5.04 16.34 11.90
C LEU A 24 -5.18 15.98 13.39
N GLU A 25 -5.52 14.72 13.66
CA GLU A 25 -5.50 14.16 15.01
C GLU A 25 -4.47 13.04 15.07
N LYS A 26 -3.53 13.09 16.02
CA LYS A 26 -2.60 12.00 16.23
C LYS A 26 -3.21 10.94 17.14
N ALA A 27 -3.20 9.68 16.69
CA ALA A 27 -3.62 8.53 17.47
C ALA A 27 -2.63 7.38 17.27
N ARG A 28 -1.86 7.06 18.31
CA ARG A 28 -0.84 5.99 18.24
C ARG A 28 -1.41 4.58 18.42
N PRO A 29 -2.39 4.34 19.31
CA PRO A 29 -3.03 3.03 19.41
C PRO A 29 -3.89 2.71 18.18
N GLY A 30 -4.00 1.43 17.84
CA GLY A 30 -4.87 0.94 16.77
C GLY A 30 -4.24 0.96 15.37
N CYS A 31 -5.09 1.14 14.36
CA CYS A 31 -4.72 1.00 12.95
C CYS A 31 -3.56 1.93 12.56
N VAL A 32 -2.57 1.39 11.84
CA VAL A 32 -1.42 2.15 11.34
C VAL A 32 -1.85 3.13 10.25
N PHE A 33 -2.81 2.75 9.41
CA PHE A 33 -3.30 3.62 8.34
C PHE A 33 -4.26 4.69 8.87
N PRO A 34 -4.19 5.92 8.32
CA PRO A 34 -5.03 7.00 8.78
C PRO A 34 -6.48 6.72 8.41
N LYS A 35 -7.40 7.36 9.14
CA LYS A 35 -8.83 7.28 8.87
C LYS A 35 -9.47 8.63 9.02
N VAL A 36 -10.26 9.02 8.04
CA VAL A 36 -11.10 10.20 8.15
C VAL A 36 -12.31 9.93 9.07
N ASP A 37 -12.57 10.88 9.97
CA ASP A 37 -13.82 11.01 10.69
C ASP A 37 -14.53 12.24 10.15
N VAL A 38 -15.43 12.00 9.21
CA VAL A 38 -16.12 13.06 8.48
C VAL A 38 -16.93 13.92 9.45
N MET A 39 -17.63 13.30 10.41
CA MET A 39 -18.48 14.00 11.39
C MET A 39 -17.63 14.78 12.41
N GLY A 40 -16.51 14.19 12.83
CA GLY A 40 -15.56 14.82 13.73
C GLY A 40 -14.70 15.91 13.08
N CYS A 41 -14.68 15.98 11.75
CA CYS A 41 -13.87 16.91 10.96
C CYS A 41 -12.35 16.73 11.18
N PHE A 42 -11.88 15.49 11.32
CA PHE A 42 -10.45 15.23 11.44
C PHE A 42 -10.02 13.96 10.69
N VAL A 43 -8.76 13.95 10.28
CA VAL A 43 -8.05 12.75 9.81
C VAL A 43 -7.21 12.24 10.98
N ARG A 44 -7.56 11.06 11.49
CA ARG A 44 -6.78 10.38 12.53
C ARG A 44 -5.57 9.73 11.91
N PHE A 45 -4.39 10.03 12.43
CA PHE A 45 -3.11 9.62 11.89
C PHE A 45 -2.26 8.93 12.95
N ASN A 46 -1.74 7.75 12.62
CA ASN A 46 -0.83 7.00 13.48
C ASN A 46 0.63 7.23 13.07
N PRO A 47 1.49 7.83 13.93
CA PRO A 47 2.89 8.08 13.61
C PRO A 47 3.68 6.86 13.13
N LYS A 48 3.29 5.65 13.56
CA LYS A 48 3.94 4.39 13.17
C LYS A 48 3.93 4.14 11.67
N ILE A 49 3.03 4.78 10.92
CA ILE A 49 2.98 4.65 9.46
C ILE A 49 4.23 5.19 8.78
N ARG A 50 4.93 6.16 9.38
CA ARG A 50 6.19 6.65 8.82
C ARG A 50 7.22 5.53 8.81
N SER A 51 7.39 4.85 9.94
CA SER A 51 8.29 3.70 10.11
C SER A 51 7.88 2.52 9.23
N PHE A 52 6.58 2.25 9.13
CA PHE A 52 6.02 1.27 8.20
C PHE A 52 6.43 1.56 6.74
N LEU A 53 6.19 2.78 6.25
CA LEU A 53 6.57 3.18 4.90
C LEU A 53 8.09 3.14 4.71
N THR A 54 8.87 3.52 5.73
CA THR A 54 10.33 3.41 5.68
C THR A 54 10.76 1.97 5.42
N LEU A 55 10.28 1.00 6.21
CA LEU A 55 10.65 -0.42 6.05
C LEU A 55 10.30 -0.96 4.65
N TYR A 56 9.11 -0.64 4.14
CA TYR A 56 8.72 -1.02 2.77
C TYR A 56 9.61 -0.38 1.71
N ASN A 57 9.95 0.91 1.84
CA ASN A 57 10.84 1.57 0.88
C ASN A 57 12.25 1.00 0.93
N LEU A 58 12.75 0.61 2.10
CA LEU A 58 14.04 -0.04 2.23
C LEU A 58 14.05 -1.39 1.46
N MET A 59 13.02 -2.20 1.67
CA MET A 59 12.81 -3.45 0.94
C MET A 59 12.72 -3.22 -0.58
N LEU A 60 11.92 -2.24 -1.02
CA LEU A 60 11.67 -1.96 -2.43
C LEU A 60 12.90 -1.39 -3.15
N GLN A 61 13.66 -0.51 -2.50
CA GLN A 61 14.75 0.24 -3.13
C GLN A 61 16.11 -0.47 -3.09
N PHE A 62 16.39 -1.32 -2.10
CA PHE A 62 17.74 -1.85 -1.88
C PHE A 62 17.82 -3.37 -2.04
N PRO A 63 18.45 -3.91 -3.10
CA PRO A 63 18.53 -5.35 -3.40
C PRO A 63 19.04 -6.25 -2.25
N SER A 64 19.83 -5.70 -1.33
CA SER A 64 20.41 -6.41 -0.18
C SER A 64 19.47 -6.55 1.02
N ILE A 65 18.27 -5.97 0.94
CA ILE A 65 17.26 -5.94 2.00
C ILE A 65 16.09 -6.84 1.56
N ASP A 66 15.73 -7.77 2.45
CA ASP A 66 14.60 -8.68 2.28
C ASP A 66 13.32 -8.10 2.95
N SER A 67 12.30 -8.94 3.11
CA SER A 67 10.98 -8.60 3.66
C SER A 67 10.87 -8.81 5.18
N GLU A 68 11.89 -9.30 5.88
CA GLU A 68 11.74 -9.76 7.26
C GLU A 68 11.40 -8.63 8.23
N SER A 69 12.02 -7.46 8.06
CA SER A 69 11.68 -6.27 8.87
C SER A 69 10.21 -5.84 8.70
N VAL A 70 9.67 -5.92 7.48
CA VAL A 70 8.26 -5.62 7.19
C VAL A 70 7.34 -6.64 7.86
N VAL A 71 7.69 -7.93 7.78
CA VAL A 71 6.88 -9.00 8.37
C VAL A 71 6.91 -8.95 9.89
N PHE A 72 8.06 -8.76 10.53
CA PHE A 72 8.12 -8.64 12.00
C PHE A 72 7.41 -7.38 12.52
N PHE A 73 7.47 -6.26 11.79
CA PHE A 73 6.65 -5.09 12.10
C PHE A 73 5.15 -5.42 12.06
N ARG A 74 4.70 -6.14 11.04
CA ARG A 74 3.29 -6.56 10.91
C ARG A 74 2.89 -7.56 12.00
N LEU A 75 3.71 -8.59 12.25
CA LEU A 75 3.47 -9.59 13.29
C LEU A 75 3.39 -8.94 14.68
N TYR A 76 4.29 -8.01 15.00
CA TYR A 76 4.24 -7.25 16.25
C TYR A 76 2.88 -6.57 16.46
N ASN A 77 2.41 -5.82 15.45
CA ASN A 77 1.12 -5.13 15.55
C ASN A 77 -0.06 -6.12 15.59
N LEU A 78 -0.01 -7.24 14.85
CA LEU A 78 -1.06 -8.27 14.90
C LEU A 78 -1.12 -8.99 16.26
N TYR A 79 0.03 -9.28 16.86
CA TYR A 79 0.07 -9.88 18.19
C TYR A 79 -0.39 -8.90 19.27
N LEU A 80 -0.14 -7.59 19.11
CA LEU A 80 -0.73 -6.58 19.97
C LEU A 80 -2.26 -6.53 19.82
N ASP A 81 -2.78 -6.52 18.59
CA ASP A 81 -4.22 -6.47 18.30
C ASP A 81 -4.99 -7.69 18.86
N CYS A 82 -4.32 -8.83 19.04
CA CYS A 82 -4.88 -10.05 19.61
C CYS A 82 -4.42 -10.33 21.06
N ASP A 83 -3.86 -9.34 21.76
CA ASP A 83 -3.45 -9.43 23.18
C ASP A 83 -2.42 -10.55 23.47
N ALA A 84 -1.64 -10.93 22.47
CA ALA A 84 -0.61 -11.97 22.53
C ALA A 84 0.76 -11.37 22.88
N TYR A 85 0.84 -10.64 23.99
CA TYR A 85 2.01 -9.82 24.36
C TYR A 85 3.37 -10.56 24.37
N PRO A 86 3.49 -11.82 24.85
CA PRO A 86 4.76 -12.54 24.78
C PRO A 86 5.24 -12.78 23.33
N LYS A 87 4.31 -12.95 22.39
CA LYS A 87 4.66 -13.12 20.96
C LYS A 87 4.93 -11.77 20.29
N ALA A 88 4.23 -10.71 20.69
CA ALA A 88 4.56 -9.35 20.28
C ALA A 88 5.99 -8.98 20.70
N GLU A 89 6.39 -9.33 21.93
CA GLU A 89 7.76 -9.11 22.41
C GLU A 89 8.81 -9.85 21.57
N VAL A 90 8.56 -11.12 21.23
CA VAL A 90 9.45 -11.89 20.33
C VAL A 90 9.52 -11.27 18.93
N ALA A 91 8.39 -10.86 18.36
CA ALA A 91 8.37 -10.18 17.07
C ALA A 91 9.17 -8.87 17.11
N LEU A 92 9.08 -8.14 18.22
CA LEU A 92 9.83 -6.90 18.45
C LEU A 92 11.34 -7.14 18.58
N ASP A 93 11.76 -8.21 19.28
CA ASP A 93 13.17 -8.63 19.33
C ASP A 93 13.74 -8.92 17.94
N GLN A 94 12.96 -9.57 17.08
CA GLN A 94 13.39 -9.90 15.73
C GLN A 94 13.41 -8.66 14.84
N LEU A 95 12.40 -7.79 14.94
CA LEU A 95 12.39 -6.50 14.24
C LEU A 95 13.64 -5.68 14.58
N GLU A 96 14.00 -5.60 15.86
CA GLU A 96 15.20 -4.89 16.30
C GLU A 96 16.48 -5.46 15.68
N LYS A 97 16.61 -6.80 15.62
CA LYS A 97 17.75 -7.45 14.95
C LYS A 97 17.79 -7.14 13.46
N GLU A 98 16.66 -7.14 12.78
CA GLU A 98 16.60 -6.79 11.36
C GLU A 98 16.97 -5.33 11.11
N VAL A 99 16.44 -4.39 11.91
CA VAL A 99 16.82 -2.97 11.84
C VAL A 99 18.33 -2.78 12.07
N ASN A 100 18.90 -3.46 13.06
CA ASN A 100 20.35 -3.48 13.30
C ASN A 100 21.16 -3.95 12.06
N GLN A 101 20.68 -4.97 11.36
CA GLN A 101 21.34 -5.50 10.17
C GLN A 101 21.22 -4.54 8.99
N ILE A 102 20.04 -3.95 8.78
CA ILE A 102 19.78 -2.95 7.74
C ILE A 102 20.73 -1.76 7.89
N ILE A 103 20.89 -1.23 9.11
CA ILE A 103 21.81 -0.12 9.41
C ILE A 103 23.26 -0.43 9.01
N ARG A 104 23.69 -1.70 9.12
CA ARG A 104 25.03 -2.14 8.70
C ARG A 104 25.16 -2.31 7.19
N LYS A 105 24.07 -2.62 6.50
CA LYS A 105 24.04 -2.92 5.05
C LYS A 105 23.88 -1.66 4.19
N ILE A 106 23.22 -0.61 4.69
CA ILE A 106 22.84 0.56 3.89
C ILE A 106 23.85 1.69 4.02
N ASP A 107 24.29 2.20 2.86
CA ASP A 107 25.08 3.42 2.79
C ASP A 107 24.17 4.64 3.01
N ARG A 108 24.53 5.47 3.99
CA ARG A 108 23.80 6.67 4.41
C ARG A 108 23.54 7.66 3.26
N ARG A 109 24.31 7.61 2.18
CA ARG A 109 24.10 8.47 1.00
C ARG A 109 22.76 8.21 0.29
N TYR A 110 22.17 7.03 0.45
CA TYR A 110 20.89 6.67 -0.16
C TYR A 110 19.68 6.91 0.76
N VAL A 111 19.90 7.38 2.00
CA VAL A 111 18.82 7.68 2.96
C VAL A 111 17.85 8.72 2.40
N ASN A 112 18.37 9.75 1.73
CA ASN A 112 17.55 10.84 1.20
C ASN A 112 16.48 10.37 0.19
N SER A 113 16.72 9.29 -0.57
CA SER A 113 15.71 8.78 -1.50
C SER A 113 14.56 8.10 -0.77
N VAL A 114 14.85 7.41 0.34
CA VAL A 114 13.83 6.80 1.21
C VAL A 114 13.00 7.89 1.88
N THR A 115 13.67 8.91 2.43
CA THR A 115 12.99 10.06 3.05
C THR A 115 11.98 10.70 2.11
N GLN A 116 12.38 10.99 0.87
CA GLN A 116 11.51 11.61 -0.13
C GLN A 116 10.34 10.70 -0.52
N SER A 117 10.58 9.39 -0.69
CA SER A 117 9.51 8.43 -0.93
C SER A 117 8.49 8.44 0.21
N VAL A 118 8.95 8.39 1.46
CA VAL A 118 8.07 8.38 2.63
C VAL A 118 7.28 9.70 2.75
N GLU A 119 7.92 10.87 2.58
CA GLU A 119 7.24 12.17 2.60
C GLU A 119 6.13 12.26 1.53
N LEU A 120 6.40 11.77 0.31
CA LEU A 120 5.42 11.80 -0.77
C LEU A 120 4.27 10.82 -0.57
N GLN A 121 4.56 9.60 -0.09
CA GLN A 121 3.56 8.58 0.18
C GLN A 121 2.64 8.97 1.35
N MET A 122 3.22 9.56 2.40
CA MET A 122 2.48 10.16 3.50
C MET A 122 1.51 11.25 3.03
N LEU A 123 1.99 12.13 2.16
CA LEU A 123 1.17 13.19 1.57
C LEU A 123 0.01 12.59 0.76
N PHE A 124 0.28 11.59 -0.08
CA PHE A 124 -0.74 10.89 -0.85
C PHE A 124 -1.83 10.27 0.05
N ILE A 125 -1.43 9.54 1.10
CA ILE A 125 -2.38 8.89 2.02
C ILE A 125 -3.25 9.93 2.73
N LEU A 126 -2.65 11.04 3.20
CA LEU A 126 -3.41 12.11 3.82
C LEU A 126 -4.41 12.74 2.85
N LEU A 127 -3.99 13.04 1.63
CA LEU A 127 -4.84 13.67 0.62
C LEU A 127 -5.97 12.73 0.19
N HIS A 128 -5.71 11.42 0.12
CA HIS A 128 -6.72 10.39 -0.13
C HIS A 128 -7.80 10.43 0.96
N GLU A 129 -7.41 10.32 2.24
CA GLU A 129 -8.38 10.36 3.36
C GLU A 129 -9.13 11.70 3.43
N SER A 130 -8.45 12.80 3.11
CA SER A 130 -9.07 14.12 3.04
C SER A 130 -10.08 14.22 1.90
N SER A 131 -9.91 13.46 0.82
CA SER A 131 -10.79 13.45 -0.36
C SER A 131 -12.14 12.84 -0.04
N HIS A 132 -12.21 11.79 0.79
CA HIS A 132 -13.49 11.25 1.29
C HIS A 132 -14.33 12.34 1.99
N ALA A 133 -13.71 13.10 2.90
CA ALA A 133 -14.41 14.21 3.55
C ALA A 133 -14.75 15.33 2.56
N LEU A 134 -13.86 15.65 1.61
CA LEU A 134 -14.18 16.62 0.57
C LEU A 134 -15.40 16.21 -0.25
N PHE A 135 -15.47 14.96 -0.71
CA PHE A 135 -16.58 14.46 -1.50
C PHE A 135 -17.89 14.43 -0.71
N TYR A 136 -17.81 14.15 0.59
CA TYR A 136 -18.96 14.28 1.48
C TYR A 136 -19.46 15.73 1.57
N TYR A 137 -18.57 16.70 1.79
CA TYR A 137 -18.94 18.10 1.98
C TYR A 137 -19.21 18.87 0.68
N ARG A 138 -18.68 18.39 -0.45
CA ARG A 138 -18.80 18.99 -1.78
C ARG A 138 -19.18 17.95 -2.83
N PRO A 139 -20.45 17.51 -2.84
CA PRO A 139 -20.93 16.51 -3.80
C PRO A 139 -20.77 16.94 -5.27
N GLU A 140 -20.74 18.25 -5.54
CA GLU A 140 -20.51 18.78 -6.89
C GLU A 140 -19.11 18.46 -7.41
N ILE A 141 -18.11 18.43 -6.54
CA ILE A 141 -16.74 18.04 -6.88
C ILE A 141 -16.68 16.51 -7.01
N ALA A 142 -17.32 15.79 -6.09
CA ALA A 142 -17.39 14.32 -6.13
C ALA A 142 -17.95 13.82 -7.46
N ALA A 143 -19.01 14.47 -7.98
CA ALA A 143 -19.66 14.05 -9.22
C ALA A 143 -18.73 14.02 -10.44
N GLU A 144 -17.79 14.97 -10.55
CA GLU A 144 -16.81 15.02 -11.63
C GLU A 144 -15.82 13.84 -11.53
N PHE A 145 -15.21 13.65 -10.37
CA PHE A 145 -14.25 12.56 -10.17
C PHE A 145 -14.89 11.17 -10.23
N LEU A 146 -16.12 11.01 -9.74
CA LEU A 146 -16.87 9.75 -9.81
C LEU A 146 -17.22 9.38 -11.26
N ALA A 147 -17.51 10.36 -12.12
CA ALA A 147 -17.73 10.12 -13.54
C ALA A 147 -16.46 9.60 -14.23
N ASP A 148 -15.29 10.17 -13.89
CA ASP A 148 -14.00 9.72 -14.40
C ASP A 148 -13.65 8.32 -13.92
N ALA A 149 -13.83 8.06 -12.62
CA ALA A 149 -13.66 6.75 -12.01
C ALA A 149 -14.52 5.69 -12.70
N ARG A 150 -15.81 5.99 -12.95
CA ARG A 150 -16.73 5.09 -13.66
C ARG A 150 -16.23 4.77 -15.07
N ARG A 151 -15.80 5.79 -15.84
CA ARG A 151 -15.25 5.57 -17.20
C ARG A 151 -14.04 4.65 -17.18
N SER A 152 -13.12 4.84 -16.23
CA SER A 152 -11.95 3.97 -16.07
C SER A 152 -12.34 2.51 -15.80
N VAL A 153 -13.31 2.27 -14.91
CA VAL A 153 -13.81 0.90 -14.63
C VAL A 153 -14.46 0.28 -15.86
N GLU A 154 -15.25 1.05 -16.61
CA GLU A 154 -15.90 0.57 -17.84
C GLU A 154 -14.88 0.14 -18.90
N GLU A 155 -13.81 0.93 -19.08
CA GLU A 155 -12.70 0.61 -19.99
C GLU A 155 -11.95 -0.66 -19.55
N VAL A 156 -11.61 -0.76 -18.26
CA VAL A 156 -10.92 -1.91 -17.69
C VAL A 156 -11.78 -3.19 -17.83
N GLN A 157 -13.06 -3.12 -17.45
CA GLN A 157 -14.02 -4.23 -17.58
C GLN A 157 -14.10 -4.71 -19.03
N TYR A 158 -14.15 -3.79 -20.00
CA TYR A 158 -14.19 -4.14 -21.42
C TYR A 158 -12.94 -4.90 -21.88
N LEU A 159 -11.75 -4.49 -21.41
CA LEU A 159 -10.49 -5.15 -21.76
C LEU A 159 -10.40 -6.57 -21.20
N TYR A 160 -10.79 -6.79 -19.94
CA TYR A 160 -10.68 -8.09 -19.28
C TYR A 160 -11.78 -9.08 -19.68
N THR A 161 -12.98 -8.61 -20.03
CA THR A 161 -14.09 -9.48 -20.49
C THR A 161 -13.87 -10.07 -21.88
N LYS A 162 -13.01 -9.49 -22.71
CA LYS A 162 -12.61 -10.04 -24.02
C LYS A 162 -11.59 -11.17 -23.96
N GLY A 163 -11.12 -11.52 -22.77
CA GLY A 163 -10.29 -12.69 -22.51
C GLY A 163 -9.28 -12.42 -21.39
N LEU A 164 -9.22 -13.31 -20.40
CA LEU A 164 -8.12 -13.32 -19.42
C LEU A 164 -6.80 -13.25 -20.20
N PRO A 165 -5.96 -12.21 -20.02
CA PRO A 165 -4.81 -12.03 -20.89
C PRO A 165 -3.88 -13.24 -20.81
N ASN A 166 -3.49 -13.82 -21.96
CA ASN A 166 -2.46 -14.87 -22.03
C ASN A 166 -1.16 -14.48 -21.31
N ARG A 167 -0.90 -13.17 -21.14
CA ARG A 167 0.19 -12.63 -20.32
C ARG A 167 0.12 -13.05 -18.85
N MET A 168 -1.08 -13.16 -18.27
CA MET A 168 -1.26 -13.58 -16.88
C MET A 168 -0.82 -15.03 -16.66
N LYS A 169 -1.01 -15.90 -17.66
CA LYS A 169 -0.53 -17.28 -17.61
C LYS A 169 0.99 -17.33 -17.51
N GLY A 170 1.69 -16.66 -18.43
CA GLY A 170 3.15 -16.61 -18.41
C GLY A 170 3.71 -15.95 -17.14
N TYR A 171 2.99 -14.96 -16.61
CA TYR A 171 3.30 -14.35 -15.33
C TYR A 171 3.22 -15.35 -14.15
N MET A 172 2.11 -16.07 -14.03
CA MET A 172 1.93 -17.07 -12.98
C MET A 172 2.97 -18.19 -13.08
N ASP A 173 3.24 -18.68 -14.29
CA ASP A 173 4.26 -19.71 -14.51
C ASP A 173 5.66 -19.22 -14.04
N SER A 174 5.95 -17.91 -14.13
CA SER A 174 7.21 -17.33 -13.65
C SER A 174 7.36 -17.29 -12.12
N MET A 175 6.28 -17.50 -11.38
CA MET A 175 6.31 -17.62 -9.92
C MET A 175 6.70 -19.03 -9.45
N ILE A 176 6.75 -20.01 -10.37
CA ILE A 176 7.17 -21.37 -10.05
C ILE A 176 8.71 -21.43 -10.08
N PRO A 177 9.39 -21.82 -9.00
CA PRO A 177 10.85 -21.81 -8.95
C PRO A 177 11.52 -22.68 -10.03
N ASP A 178 12.55 -22.14 -10.66
CA ASP A 178 13.30 -22.81 -11.72
C ASP A 178 14.13 -24.03 -11.26
N GLY A 179 14.25 -24.26 -9.96
CA GLY A 179 14.98 -25.41 -9.40
C GLY A 179 14.13 -26.66 -9.16
N LEU A 180 12.81 -26.61 -9.43
CA LEU A 180 11.92 -27.74 -9.17
C LEU A 180 11.99 -28.81 -10.27
N PRO A 181 11.86 -30.11 -9.90
CA PRO A 181 11.65 -31.21 -10.85
C PRO A 181 10.51 -30.94 -11.84
N ASP A 182 10.65 -31.42 -13.08
CA ASP A 182 9.72 -31.11 -14.18
C ASP A 182 8.28 -31.59 -13.91
N ASP A 183 8.13 -32.73 -13.23
CA ASP A 183 6.84 -33.29 -12.83
C ASP A 183 6.13 -32.40 -11.79
N ILE A 184 6.87 -31.97 -10.75
CA ILE A 184 6.37 -31.04 -9.73
C ILE A 184 6.04 -29.68 -10.34
N ARG A 185 6.87 -29.19 -11.26
CA ARG A 185 6.64 -27.92 -11.96
C ARG A 185 5.39 -27.99 -12.83
N ALA A 186 5.19 -29.08 -13.56
CA ALA A 186 4.01 -29.30 -14.39
C ALA A 186 2.74 -29.38 -13.54
N GLU A 187 2.80 -30.05 -12.38
CA GLU A 187 1.70 -30.13 -11.42
C GLU A 187 1.35 -28.75 -10.84
N ALA A 188 2.36 -28.01 -10.36
CA ALA A 188 2.17 -26.67 -9.83
C ALA A 188 1.59 -25.69 -10.87
N SER A 189 2.08 -25.73 -12.11
CA SER A 189 1.54 -24.89 -13.21
C SER A 189 0.09 -25.28 -13.53
N LYS A 190 -0.24 -26.58 -13.54
CA LYS A 190 -1.60 -27.05 -13.75
C LYS A 190 -2.54 -26.59 -12.62
N GLU A 191 -2.14 -26.72 -11.36
CA GLU A 191 -2.92 -26.29 -10.21
C GLU A 191 -3.17 -24.78 -10.24
N GLN A 192 -2.13 -23.98 -10.51
CA GLN A 192 -2.28 -22.53 -10.66
C GLN A 192 -3.25 -22.17 -11.79
N GLN A 193 -3.12 -22.80 -12.96
CA GLN A 193 -4.04 -22.58 -14.09
C GLN A 193 -5.49 -22.96 -13.75
N GLU A 194 -5.70 -24.03 -12.99
CA GLU A 194 -7.02 -24.46 -12.54
C GLU A 194 -7.63 -23.47 -11.55
N LYS A 195 -6.88 -23.03 -10.54
CA LYS A 195 -7.30 -21.95 -9.63
C LYS A 195 -7.59 -20.65 -10.38
N MET A 196 -6.79 -20.30 -11.39
CA MET A 196 -7.04 -19.11 -12.21
C MET A 196 -8.32 -19.23 -13.03
N ARG A 197 -8.64 -20.43 -13.55
CA ARG A 197 -9.93 -20.67 -14.21
C ARG A 197 -11.09 -20.57 -13.24
N GLN A 198 -10.91 -21.07 -12.02
CA GLN A 198 -11.93 -21.06 -10.97
C GLN A 198 -12.24 -19.63 -10.50
N TYR A 199 -11.21 -18.86 -10.16
CA TYR A 199 -11.37 -17.54 -9.52
C TYR A 199 -11.23 -16.37 -10.48
N GLY A 200 -10.59 -16.54 -11.64
CA GLY A 200 -10.26 -15.44 -12.55
C GLY A 200 -11.50 -14.68 -13.05
N ARG A 201 -12.62 -15.37 -13.29
CA ARG A 201 -13.88 -14.68 -13.64
C ARG A 201 -14.37 -13.77 -12.52
N GLN A 202 -14.20 -14.18 -11.26
CA GLN A 202 -14.63 -13.39 -10.12
C GLN A 202 -13.66 -12.22 -9.90
N ILE A 203 -12.35 -12.48 -9.93
CA ILE A 203 -11.31 -11.46 -9.76
C ILE A 203 -11.39 -10.33 -10.80
N PHE A 204 -11.86 -10.62 -12.02
CA PHE A 204 -11.99 -9.62 -13.09
C PHE A 204 -13.45 -9.23 -13.38
N ASP A 205 -14.38 -9.55 -12.49
CA ASP A 205 -15.76 -9.06 -12.59
C ASP A 205 -15.93 -7.77 -11.78
N PHE A 206 -15.85 -6.65 -12.48
CA PHE A 206 -16.02 -5.31 -11.92
C PHE A 206 -17.43 -4.76 -12.11
N SER A 207 -18.36 -5.57 -12.65
CA SER A 207 -19.72 -5.13 -12.93
C SER A 207 -20.45 -4.64 -11.67
N GLY A 208 -20.11 -5.18 -10.50
CA GLY A 208 -20.65 -4.76 -9.20
C GLY A 208 -20.36 -3.29 -8.86
N TYR A 209 -19.19 -2.76 -9.26
CA TYR A 209 -18.84 -1.35 -9.01
C TYR A 209 -19.62 -0.38 -9.90
N LEU A 210 -20.15 -0.85 -11.03
CA LEU A 210 -20.93 -0.05 -11.98
C LEU A 210 -22.44 -0.02 -11.65
N GLN A 211 -22.89 -0.80 -10.69
CA GLN A 211 -24.29 -0.87 -10.25
C GLN A 211 -24.59 0.17 -9.16
N SER A 212 -25.87 0.50 -8.95
CA SER A 212 -26.28 1.39 -7.85
C SER A 212 -25.91 0.75 -6.51
N GLY A 213 -25.17 1.47 -5.67
CA GLY A 213 -24.63 0.95 -4.40
C GLY A 213 -23.20 0.40 -4.49
N GLY A 214 -22.59 0.33 -5.68
CA GLY A 214 -21.16 0.05 -5.89
C GLY A 214 -20.25 1.28 -5.79
N GLU A 215 -20.83 2.43 -5.43
CA GLU A 215 -20.20 3.76 -5.47
C GLU A 215 -18.98 3.89 -4.55
N GLY A 216 -18.89 3.08 -3.49
CA GLY A 216 -17.75 3.11 -2.57
C GLY A 216 -16.42 2.86 -3.28
N MET A 217 -16.34 1.88 -4.19
CA MET A 217 -15.10 1.65 -4.95
C MET A 217 -14.82 2.73 -6.00
N LEU A 218 -15.88 3.31 -6.59
CA LEU A 218 -15.71 4.47 -7.47
C LEU A 218 -15.16 5.67 -6.71
N GLU A 219 -15.60 5.86 -5.47
CA GLU A 219 -15.11 6.89 -4.57
C GLU A 219 -13.63 6.68 -4.24
N GLU A 220 -13.19 5.44 -3.98
CA GLU A 220 -11.76 5.13 -3.78
C GLU A 220 -10.90 5.53 -4.98
N PHE A 221 -11.33 5.23 -6.22
CA PHE A 221 -10.59 5.65 -7.42
C PHE A 221 -10.55 7.17 -7.57
N ALA A 222 -11.68 7.82 -7.30
CA ALA A 222 -11.80 9.27 -7.33
C ALA A 222 -10.87 9.93 -6.30
N CYS A 223 -10.79 9.36 -5.08
CA CYS A 223 -9.90 9.81 -4.02
C CYS A 223 -8.43 9.57 -4.39
N ASP A 224 -8.08 8.41 -4.96
CA ASP A 224 -6.73 8.11 -5.45
C ASP A 224 -6.29 9.11 -6.53
N HIS A 225 -7.18 9.41 -7.49
CA HIS A 225 -6.90 10.33 -8.58
C HIS A 225 -6.66 11.75 -8.06
N LEU A 226 -7.56 12.26 -7.20
CA LEU A 226 -7.42 13.59 -6.61
C LEU A 226 -6.17 13.68 -5.73
N ALA A 227 -5.92 12.67 -4.89
CA ALA A 227 -4.75 12.61 -4.02
C ALA A 227 -3.45 12.63 -4.83
N TRP A 228 -3.38 11.88 -5.92
CA TRP A 228 -2.23 11.89 -6.84
C TRP A 228 -2.01 13.27 -7.46
N GLN A 229 -3.06 13.90 -8.02
CA GLN A 229 -2.95 15.24 -8.62
C GLN A 229 -2.43 16.26 -7.61
N GLN A 230 -3.02 16.27 -6.41
CA GLN A 230 -2.67 17.22 -5.34
C GLN A 230 -1.25 16.96 -4.81
N ALA A 231 -0.87 15.70 -4.58
CA ALA A 231 0.46 15.35 -4.11
C ALA A 231 1.53 15.75 -5.13
N LEU A 232 1.27 15.45 -6.42
CA LEU A 232 2.20 15.77 -7.49
C LEU A 232 2.39 17.29 -7.62
N VAL A 233 1.32 18.08 -7.66
CA VAL A 233 1.41 19.54 -7.73
C VAL A 233 2.20 20.10 -6.55
N GLN A 234 1.83 19.72 -5.32
CA GLN A 234 2.49 20.24 -4.11
C GLN A 234 3.98 19.86 -4.02
N TYR A 235 4.33 18.66 -4.47
CA TYR A 235 5.73 18.23 -4.51
C TYR A 235 6.51 18.93 -5.63
N MET A 236 5.90 19.12 -6.80
CA MET A 236 6.52 19.76 -7.96
C MET A 236 6.73 21.26 -7.77
N GLU A 237 5.85 21.95 -7.05
CA GLU A 237 6.05 23.35 -6.66
C GLU A 237 7.34 23.54 -5.84
N LYS A 238 7.74 22.53 -5.05
CA LYS A 238 8.93 22.56 -4.21
C LYS A 238 10.20 22.06 -4.92
N ALA A 239 10.08 21.00 -5.73
CA ALA A 239 11.22 20.31 -6.35
C ALA A 239 11.53 20.76 -7.79
N GLY A 240 10.60 21.44 -8.46
CA GLY A 240 10.67 21.78 -9.88
C GLY A 240 10.26 20.61 -10.80
N MET A 241 9.79 20.93 -12.01
CA MET A 241 9.25 19.96 -12.98
C MET A 241 10.32 19.27 -13.84
N LEU A 242 11.34 18.68 -13.21
CA LEU A 242 12.32 17.87 -13.94
C LEU A 242 11.73 16.48 -14.23
N GLY A 243 11.83 16.02 -15.49
CA GLY A 243 11.20 14.77 -15.95
C GLY A 243 11.56 13.53 -15.10
N GLU A 244 12.81 13.43 -14.63
CA GLU A 244 13.25 12.32 -13.77
C GLU A 244 12.67 12.41 -12.34
N ALA A 245 12.55 13.63 -11.79
CA ALA A 245 11.93 13.82 -10.48
C ALA A 245 10.44 13.48 -10.53
N VAL A 246 9.76 13.84 -11.63
CA VAL A 246 8.36 13.50 -11.90
C VAL A 246 8.18 12.00 -12.03
N LEU A 247 9.05 11.34 -12.80
CA LEU A 247 9.10 9.89 -12.93
C LEU A 247 9.20 9.18 -11.58
N ARG A 248 10.19 9.53 -10.77
CA ARG A 248 10.39 8.92 -9.45
C ARG A 248 9.20 9.18 -8.51
N SER A 249 8.65 10.39 -8.55
CA SER A 249 7.49 10.77 -7.73
C SER A 249 6.26 9.93 -8.09
N ASN A 250 5.93 9.83 -9.37
CA ASN A 250 4.80 9.03 -9.83
C ASN A 250 4.96 7.53 -9.52
N ILE A 251 6.18 6.98 -9.63
CA ILE A 251 6.46 5.61 -9.20
C ILE A 251 6.19 5.45 -7.70
N ASN A 252 6.67 6.36 -6.86
CA ASN A 252 6.44 6.31 -5.41
C ASN A 252 4.96 6.44 -5.04
N LEU A 253 4.21 7.30 -5.75
CA LEU A 253 2.77 7.49 -5.56
C LEU A 253 2.00 6.20 -5.89
N LEU A 254 2.27 5.57 -7.04
CA LEU A 254 1.68 4.28 -7.39
C LEU A 254 2.05 3.18 -6.39
N LEU A 255 3.33 3.12 -5.99
CA LEU A 255 3.80 2.15 -4.99
C LEU A 255 3.13 2.32 -3.63
N THR A 256 2.58 3.49 -3.29
CA THR A 256 1.77 3.66 -2.08
C THR A 256 0.63 2.65 -2.07
N LEU A 257 -0.15 2.57 -3.16
CA LEU A 257 -1.27 1.62 -3.25
C LEU A 257 -0.81 0.17 -3.12
N HIS A 258 0.30 -0.18 -3.79
CA HIS A 258 0.90 -1.51 -3.66
C HIS A 258 1.27 -1.83 -2.21
N ILE A 259 1.93 -0.91 -1.50
CA ILE A 259 2.31 -1.08 -0.09
C ILE A 259 1.07 -1.29 0.79
N LEU A 260 0.02 -0.48 0.61
CA LEU A 260 -1.24 -0.60 1.35
C LEU A 260 -1.88 -1.98 1.13
N ASP A 261 -1.89 -2.46 -0.11
CA ASP A 261 -2.58 -3.71 -0.44
C ASP A 261 -1.74 -4.95 -0.12
N TYR A 262 -0.41 -4.89 -0.22
CA TYR A 262 0.47 -5.93 0.32
C TYR A 262 0.23 -6.13 1.81
N ASP A 263 0.05 -5.04 2.53
CA ASP A 263 -0.17 -5.08 3.96
C ASP A 263 -1.52 -5.71 4.32
N LYS A 264 -2.59 -5.31 3.61
CA LYS A 264 -3.92 -5.95 3.73
C LYS A 264 -3.84 -7.44 3.39
N ALA A 265 -3.11 -7.81 2.33
CA ALA A 265 -2.91 -9.20 1.93
C ALA A 265 -2.16 -10.00 3.00
N LEU A 266 -1.06 -9.48 3.54
CA LEU A 266 -0.32 -10.11 4.65
C LEU A 266 -1.22 -10.32 5.85
N ARG A 267 -1.96 -9.28 6.29
CA ARG A 267 -2.93 -9.41 7.38
C ARG A 267 -3.94 -10.51 7.11
N SER A 268 -4.52 -10.54 5.91
CA SER A 268 -5.51 -11.54 5.52
C SER A 268 -4.93 -12.96 5.59
N ILE A 269 -3.69 -13.15 5.15
CA ILE A 269 -2.98 -14.44 5.18
C ILE A 269 -2.73 -14.86 6.64
N PHE A 270 -2.16 -13.98 7.45
CA PHE A 270 -1.83 -14.23 8.85
C PHE A 270 -3.07 -14.54 9.70
N THR A 271 -4.16 -13.79 9.51
CA THR A 271 -5.40 -13.97 10.27
C THR A 271 -6.33 -15.04 9.70
N GLY A 272 -6.04 -15.56 8.50
CA GLY A 272 -6.82 -16.63 7.89
C GLY A 272 -8.21 -16.19 7.44
N GLU A 273 -8.34 -15.01 6.83
CA GLU A 273 -9.63 -14.56 6.29
C GLU A 273 -10.15 -15.51 5.21
N ALA A 274 -11.48 -15.61 5.09
CA ALA A 274 -12.16 -16.48 4.15
C ALA A 274 -11.83 -16.12 2.68
N ASP A 275 -11.82 -17.14 1.81
CA ASP A 275 -11.49 -17.03 0.39
C ASP A 275 -12.26 -15.92 -0.34
N GLU A 276 -13.55 -15.73 -0.03
CA GLU A 276 -14.37 -14.67 -0.65
C GLU A 276 -13.80 -13.27 -0.36
N LYS A 277 -13.35 -13.02 0.89
CA LYS A 277 -12.72 -11.74 1.26
C LYS A 277 -11.38 -11.58 0.54
N GLN A 278 -10.60 -12.65 0.41
CA GLN A 278 -9.34 -12.63 -0.31
C GLN A 278 -9.52 -12.31 -1.80
N ILE A 279 -10.53 -12.89 -2.44
CA ILE A 279 -10.88 -12.62 -3.84
C ILE A 279 -11.27 -11.15 -4.02
N ASN A 280 -12.05 -10.59 -3.11
CA ASN A 280 -12.44 -9.17 -3.16
C ASN A 280 -11.22 -8.26 -2.95
N LEU A 281 -10.33 -8.58 -2.00
CA LEU A 281 -9.09 -7.83 -1.80
C LEU A 281 -8.24 -7.77 -3.09
N VAL A 282 -8.06 -8.91 -3.77
CA VAL A 282 -7.29 -8.97 -5.02
C VAL A 282 -7.99 -8.21 -6.14
N ARG A 283 -9.31 -8.32 -6.24
CA ARG A 283 -10.13 -7.59 -7.23
C ARG A 283 -10.02 -6.08 -7.04
N ASP A 284 -10.27 -5.60 -5.81
CA ASP A 284 -10.24 -4.20 -5.43
C ASP A 284 -8.85 -3.60 -5.68
N ALA A 285 -7.78 -4.26 -5.19
CA ALA A 285 -6.40 -3.83 -5.40
C ALA A 285 -6.05 -3.76 -6.89
N GLY A 286 -6.36 -4.83 -7.64
CA GLY A 286 -6.01 -4.94 -9.06
C GLY A 286 -6.61 -3.82 -9.91
N ILE A 287 -7.88 -3.48 -9.69
CA ILE A 287 -8.52 -2.39 -10.44
C ILE A 287 -8.06 -1.00 -9.99
N ARG A 288 -7.83 -0.79 -8.68
CA ARG A 288 -7.30 0.50 -8.17
C ARG A 288 -5.93 0.80 -8.76
N HIS A 289 -5.04 -0.19 -8.78
CA HIS A 289 -3.70 -0.04 -9.35
C HIS A 289 -3.78 0.25 -10.85
N ALA A 290 -4.64 -0.47 -11.58
CA ALA A 290 -4.83 -0.24 -13.01
C ALA A 290 -5.35 1.17 -13.30
N ALA A 291 -6.36 1.64 -12.58
CA ALA A 291 -6.93 2.97 -12.75
C ALA A 291 -5.89 4.08 -12.54
N LEU A 292 -5.19 4.08 -11.40
CA LEU A 292 -4.18 5.10 -11.11
C LEU A 292 -2.99 5.03 -12.09
N ARG A 293 -2.51 3.82 -12.41
CA ARG A 293 -1.44 3.62 -13.39
C ARG A 293 -1.83 4.19 -14.75
N ASP A 294 -3.06 3.95 -15.20
CA ASP A 294 -3.53 4.42 -16.49
C ASP A 294 -3.68 5.96 -16.47
N CYS A 295 -4.16 6.58 -15.39
CA CYS A 295 -4.15 8.04 -15.22
C CYS A 295 -2.73 8.62 -15.37
N ILE A 296 -1.74 8.06 -14.66
CA ILE A 296 -0.34 8.51 -14.72
C ILE A 296 0.24 8.32 -16.12
N TRP A 297 -0.06 7.20 -16.77
CA TRP A 297 0.39 6.91 -18.12
C TRP A 297 -0.12 7.93 -19.14
N HIS A 298 -1.41 8.31 -19.06
CA HIS A 298 -1.99 9.35 -19.91
C HIS A 298 -1.34 10.71 -19.65
N PHE A 299 -1.11 11.08 -18.39
CA PHE A 299 -0.37 12.28 -18.03
C PHE A 299 1.02 12.34 -18.71
N TYR A 300 1.76 11.23 -18.72
CA TYR A 300 3.04 11.19 -19.44
C TYR A 300 2.89 11.34 -20.94
N LYS A 301 1.89 10.70 -21.56
CA LYS A 301 1.64 10.83 -23.01
C LYS A 301 1.31 12.26 -23.43
N GLU A 302 0.62 13.01 -22.57
CA GLU A 302 0.20 14.38 -22.87
C GLU A 302 1.28 15.41 -22.55
N THR A 303 2.11 15.16 -21.53
CA THR A 303 3.01 16.17 -20.95
C THR A 303 4.48 15.95 -21.28
N TYR A 304 4.89 14.70 -21.55
CA TYR A 304 6.29 14.30 -21.73
C TYR A 304 6.52 13.51 -23.02
N PRO A 305 7.78 13.36 -23.48
CA PRO A 305 8.09 12.45 -24.58
C PRO A 305 7.67 11.01 -24.28
N ALA A 306 7.28 10.27 -25.33
CA ALA A 306 6.72 8.91 -25.22
C ALA A 306 7.58 7.95 -24.36
N ASP A 307 8.91 8.09 -24.39
CA ASP A 307 9.84 7.25 -23.64
C ASP A 307 9.61 7.28 -22.12
N HIS A 308 9.09 8.39 -21.57
CA HIS A 308 8.86 8.51 -20.13
C HIS A 308 7.69 7.64 -19.64
N SER A 309 6.66 7.48 -20.47
CA SER A 309 5.51 6.63 -20.15
C SER A 309 5.96 5.15 -20.04
N HIS A 310 6.76 4.69 -21.00
CA HIS A 310 7.32 3.34 -20.99
C HIS A 310 8.28 3.11 -19.83
N GLU A 311 9.13 4.08 -19.52
CA GLU A 311 10.05 3.98 -18.40
C GLU A 311 9.31 3.96 -17.05
N PHE A 312 8.23 4.72 -16.91
CA PHE A 312 7.34 4.67 -15.74
C PHE A 312 6.78 3.27 -15.50
N LEU A 313 6.20 2.64 -16.54
CA LEU A 313 5.69 1.27 -16.40
C LEU A 313 6.81 0.30 -16.05
N ARG A 314 7.93 0.35 -16.78
CA ARG A 314 9.04 -0.59 -16.57
C ARG A 314 9.57 -0.53 -15.14
N GLN A 315 9.84 0.68 -14.61
CA GLN A 315 10.38 0.83 -13.26
C GLN A 315 9.37 0.55 -12.15
N SER A 316 8.08 0.86 -12.37
CA SER A 316 7.05 0.56 -11.37
C SER A 316 6.77 -0.94 -11.28
N GLU A 317 6.66 -1.64 -12.42
CA GLU A 317 6.49 -3.08 -12.49
C GLU A 317 7.70 -3.82 -11.88
N GLU A 318 8.93 -3.40 -12.17
CA GLU A 318 10.14 -4.00 -11.59
C GLU A 318 10.14 -3.98 -10.05
N ARG A 319 9.67 -2.87 -9.45
CA ARG A 319 9.59 -2.72 -7.98
C ARG A 319 8.44 -3.53 -7.37
N ASP A 320 7.28 -3.53 -8.01
CA ASP A 320 6.11 -4.33 -7.60
C ASP A 320 6.45 -5.84 -7.65
N GLU A 321 7.06 -6.30 -8.74
CA GLU A 321 7.49 -7.70 -8.88
C GLU A 321 8.46 -8.15 -7.80
N ARG A 322 9.41 -7.28 -7.48
CA ARG A 322 10.35 -7.55 -6.40
C ARG A 322 9.64 -7.73 -5.07
N ALA A 323 8.73 -6.83 -4.69
CA ALA A 323 8.02 -6.93 -3.42
C ALA A 323 7.16 -8.19 -3.35
N LYS A 324 6.40 -8.51 -4.41
CA LYS A 324 5.60 -9.74 -4.47
C LYS A 324 6.44 -10.99 -4.21
N ARG A 325 7.60 -11.11 -4.86
CA ARG A 325 8.51 -12.25 -4.66
C ARG A 325 9.01 -12.35 -3.21
N LEU A 326 9.47 -11.23 -2.64
CA LEU A 326 9.99 -11.20 -1.27
C LEU A 326 8.91 -11.52 -0.24
N LEU A 327 7.72 -10.94 -0.38
CA LEU A 327 6.62 -11.15 0.55
C LEU A 327 6.05 -12.56 0.44
N LEU A 328 5.91 -13.10 -0.77
CA LEU A 328 5.48 -14.49 -0.98
C LEU A 328 6.43 -15.46 -0.28
N CYS A 329 7.74 -15.34 -0.49
CA CYS A 329 8.73 -16.17 0.20
C CYS A 329 8.61 -16.06 1.73
N SER A 330 8.43 -14.85 2.25
CA SER A 330 8.33 -14.64 3.69
C SER A 330 7.04 -15.26 4.27
N THR A 331 5.91 -15.25 3.56
CA THR A 331 4.69 -15.95 4.04
C THR A 331 4.91 -17.45 4.25
N PHE A 332 5.77 -18.10 3.46
CA PHE A 332 6.14 -19.50 3.69
C PHE A 332 7.08 -19.67 4.89
N ASN A 333 8.03 -18.76 5.08
CA ASN A 333 8.96 -18.79 6.20
C ASN A 333 8.25 -18.60 7.56
N HIS A 334 7.15 -17.84 7.56
CA HIS A 334 6.35 -17.52 8.76
C HIS A 334 5.07 -18.36 8.87
N ALA A 335 5.05 -19.56 8.29
CA ALA A 335 3.89 -20.45 8.33
C ALA A 335 3.48 -20.84 9.76
N SER A 336 4.43 -20.92 10.69
CA SER A 336 4.15 -21.23 12.09
C SER A 336 3.41 -20.08 12.77
N GLU A 337 3.83 -18.84 12.53
CA GLU A 337 3.21 -17.61 13.03
C GLU A 337 1.78 -17.44 12.49
N ILE A 338 1.52 -17.88 11.25
CA ILE A 338 0.18 -17.92 10.66
C ILE A 338 -0.74 -18.85 11.47
N ILE A 339 -0.29 -20.08 11.77
CA ILE A 339 -1.06 -21.04 12.58
C ILE A 339 -1.30 -20.46 13.97
N ASP A 340 -0.23 -19.95 14.57
CA ASP A 340 -0.22 -19.38 15.91
C ASP A 340 -1.17 -18.20 16.11
N LEU A 341 -1.34 -17.33 15.10
CA LEU A 341 -2.26 -16.20 15.14
C LEU A 341 -3.74 -16.64 15.03
N ARG A 342 -4.02 -17.69 14.26
CA ARG A 342 -5.37 -18.24 14.09
C ARG A 342 -5.88 -18.94 15.35
N ASP A 343 -4.97 -19.55 16.10
CA ASP A 343 -5.30 -20.31 17.30
C ASP A 343 -5.24 -19.46 18.59
N GLN A 344 -5.07 -18.14 18.50
CA GLN A 344 -4.98 -17.30 19.69
C GLN A 344 -6.30 -17.26 20.46
N PRO A 345 -6.30 -17.58 21.76
CA PRO A 345 -7.48 -17.41 22.60
C PRO A 345 -7.73 -15.93 22.84
N PHE A 346 -9.02 -15.55 22.88
CA PHE A 346 -9.43 -14.22 23.30
C PHE A 346 -8.88 -13.89 24.70
N ARG A 347 -8.38 -12.67 24.85
CA ARG A 347 -7.96 -12.08 26.13
C ARG A 347 -8.54 -10.67 26.24
N LEU A 348 -8.54 -10.14 27.45
CA LEU A 348 -8.86 -8.73 27.67
C LEU A 348 -7.57 -7.91 27.52
N PRO A 349 -7.64 -6.70 26.95
CA PRO A 349 -6.49 -5.81 26.84
C PRO A 349 -5.86 -5.48 28.21
N ASP A 350 -4.54 -5.59 28.28
CA ASP A 350 -3.69 -5.22 29.41
C ASP A 350 -2.91 -3.95 29.04
N GLU A 351 -3.52 -2.80 29.34
CA GLU A 351 -2.97 -1.46 29.05
C GLU A 351 -1.52 -1.27 29.54
N PRO A 352 -1.15 -1.66 30.78
CA PRO A 352 0.25 -1.66 31.21
C PRO A 352 1.20 -2.41 30.27
N ARG A 353 0.82 -3.60 29.81
CA ARG A 353 1.65 -4.40 28.88
C ARG A 353 1.76 -3.76 27.51
N ILE A 354 0.67 -3.21 26.99
CA ILE A 354 0.65 -2.48 25.71
C ILE A 354 1.60 -1.29 25.79
N ASN A 355 1.53 -0.48 26.86
CA ASN A 355 2.37 0.70 27.02
C ASN A 355 3.87 0.34 27.06
N VAL A 356 4.26 -0.71 27.78
CA VAL A 356 5.66 -1.17 27.83
C VAL A 356 6.17 -1.58 26.44
N LEU A 357 5.35 -2.31 25.67
CA LEU A 357 5.72 -2.73 24.32
C LEU A 357 5.78 -1.54 23.35
N GLU A 358 4.87 -0.58 23.46
CA GLU A 358 4.86 0.64 22.65
C GLU A 358 6.03 1.58 22.96
N GLU A 359 6.46 1.69 24.23
CA GLU A 359 7.67 2.39 24.63
C GLU A 359 8.91 1.75 24.00
N ARG A 360 9.01 0.41 24.09
CA ARG A 360 10.11 -0.33 23.48
C ARG A 360 10.11 -0.22 21.95
N PHE A 361 8.93 -0.26 21.33
CA PHE A 361 8.81 -0.02 19.90
C PHE A 361 9.25 1.39 19.53
N ALA A 362 8.98 2.41 20.34
CA ALA A 362 9.44 3.78 20.09
C ALA A 362 10.97 3.89 19.99
N GLU A 363 11.73 3.13 20.79
CA GLU A 363 13.19 3.08 20.70
C GLU A 363 13.67 2.49 19.35
N ILE A 364 13.01 1.44 18.87
CA ILE A 364 13.29 0.84 17.55
C ILE A 364 12.84 1.80 16.44
N GLU A 365 11.71 2.48 16.65
CA GLU A 365 11.14 3.47 15.73
C GLU A 365 12.12 4.60 15.43
N GLU A 366 12.75 5.19 16.46
CA GLU A 366 13.76 6.24 16.29
C GLU A 366 14.88 5.81 15.34
N ARG A 367 15.30 4.54 15.42
CA ARG A 367 16.37 3.96 14.60
C ARG A 367 15.92 3.66 13.18
N ILE A 368 14.68 3.23 12.98
CA ILE A 368 14.07 3.12 11.64
C ILE A 368 14.01 4.51 11.00
N LEU A 369 13.66 5.53 11.79
CA LEU A 369 13.53 6.89 11.28
C LEU A 369 14.87 7.59 11.02
N GLU A 370 16.03 7.02 11.39
CA GLU A 370 17.33 7.48 10.89
C GLU A 370 17.46 7.38 9.36
N PHE A 371 16.62 6.56 8.72
CA PHE A 371 16.52 6.48 7.27
C PHE A 371 15.54 7.51 6.68
N CYS A 372 15.02 8.47 7.46
CA CYS A 372 13.94 9.38 7.09
C CYS A 372 14.04 10.80 7.66
#